data_AF-A0A9P0M1R4-F1
#
_entry.id   AF-A0A9P0M1R4-F1
#
_cell.length_a   1.000
_cell.length_b   1.000
_cell.length_c   1.000
_cell.angle_alpha   90.00
_cell.angle_beta   90.00
_cell.angle_gamma   90.00
#
_symmetry.space_group_name_H-M   'P 1'
#
loop_
_entity.id
_entity.type
_entity.pdbx_description
1 polymer ?
#
loop_
_entity_poly.entity_id
_entity_poly.type
_entity_poly.pdbx_seq_one_letter_code
_entity_poly.pdbx_strand_id
1 'polypeptide(L)'
;MSAGVQNDKGVKNNGVTLNEEDWYEILNQEGVITNFFFSDDIFHSVSANSVCITFERFPDFQTIKIEDRWRNVVYLGKETVLKLFQLAPLIAYTINMLKTQEFSKYFNTLVQDVRTTNIDVRDFVIQHISDLPHSENIRTAMELAYQHPNLKEFNKAPTLKFYSDYPNYSVKSL
;
A
#
# COMPACT_ATOMS: atom_id res chain seq x y z
N MET A 1 1.28 39.99 24.65
CA MET A 1 0.41 39.87 23.47
C MET A 1 0.37 38.41 23.11
N SER A 2 -0.74 37.76 23.44
CA SER A 2 -0.98 36.35 23.20
C SER A 2 -1.99 36.26 22.06
N ALA A 3 -1.62 35.59 20.98
CA ALA A 3 -2.51 35.13 19.93
C ALA A 3 -1.84 33.88 19.37
N GLY A 4 -2.46 32.73 19.20
CA GLY A 4 -3.84 32.31 19.35
C GLY A 4 -3.86 30.91 18.74
N VAL A 5 -4.38 29.92 19.46
CA VAL A 5 -4.45 28.52 19.04
C VAL A 5 -5.47 28.37 17.91
N GLN A 6 -5.14 27.56 16.90
CA GLN A 6 -6.14 26.75 16.19
C GLN A 6 -5.68 25.29 16.19
N ASN A 7 -6.48 24.46 16.87
CA ASN A 7 -6.39 23.00 16.94
C ASN A 7 -7.12 22.34 15.75
N ASP A 8 -6.81 21.05 15.58
CA ASP A 8 -7.61 20.02 14.88
C ASP A 8 -7.69 20.02 13.35
N LYS A 9 -6.69 19.37 12.73
CA LYS A 9 -6.92 18.15 11.94
C LYS A 9 -5.75 17.20 12.16
N GLY A 10 -5.99 16.10 12.87
CA GLY A 10 -5.02 15.02 13.02
C GLY A 10 -4.51 14.58 11.65
N VAL A 11 -3.26 14.94 11.34
CA VAL A 11 -2.57 14.46 10.14
C VAL A 11 -2.34 12.97 10.38
N LYS A 12 -3.23 12.14 9.85
CA LYS A 12 -2.99 10.70 9.71
C LYS A 12 -1.67 10.57 8.97
N ASN A 13 -0.71 9.87 9.59
CA ASN A 13 0.59 9.52 9.02
C ASN A 13 0.57 9.48 7.49
N ASN A 14 1.27 10.41 6.84
CA ASN A 14 1.50 10.35 5.40
C ASN A 14 2.47 9.20 5.14
N GLY A 15 1.92 7.98 5.05
CA GLY A 15 2.69 6.80 4.68
C GLY A 15 3.15 6.88 3.23
N VAL A 16 4.24 6.19 2.92
CA VAL A 16 4.67 5.97 1.54
C VAL A 16 3.87 4.78 1.00
N THR A 17 3.13 5.01 -0.09
CA THR A 17 2.45 3.93 -0.80
C THR A 17 3.33 3.47 -1.95
N LEU A 18 3.68 2.19 -1.96
CA LEU A 18 4.51 1.58 -2.98
C LEU A 18 3.61 0.78 -3.93
N ASN A 19 3.82 0.95 -5.23
CA ASN A 19 3.29 -0.02 -6.18
C ASN A 19 4.20 -1.27 -6.23
N GLU A 20 3.81 -2.28 -7.00
CA GLU A 20 4.58 -3.52 -7.09
C GLU A 20 5.98 -3.33 -7.68
N GLU A 21 6.13 -2.46 -8.68
CA GLU A 21 7.42 -2.16 -9.30
C GLU A 21 8.33 -1.41 -8.32
N ASP A 22 7.81 -0.42 -7.59
CA ASP A 22 8.56 0.30 -6.54
C ASP A 22 9.03 -0.69 -5.46
N TRP A 23 8.15 -1.61 -5.05
CA TRP A 23 8.48 -2.64 -4.05
C TRP A 23 9.58 -3.58 -4.55
N TYR A 24 9.47 -4.05 -5.79
CA TYR A 24 10.46 -4.93 -6.40
C TYR A 24 11.83 -4.25 -6.50
N GLU A 25 11.87 -2.96 -6.89
CA GLU A 25 13.11 -2.19 -6.92
C GLU A 25 13.73 -2.03 -5.52
N ILE A 26 12.92 -1.79 -4.48
CA ILE A 26 13.43 -1.76 -3.10
C ILE A 26 14.07 -3.10 -2.71
N LEU A 27 13.44 -4.23 -3.08
CA LEU A 27 14.00 -5.56 -2.81
C LEU A 27 15.31 -5.81 -3.57
N ASN A 28 15.43 -5.34 -4.81
CA ASN A 28 16.68 -5.43 -5.58
C ASN A 28 17.85 -4.69 -4.90
N GLN A 29 17.54 -3.73 -4.01
CA GLN A 29 18.52 -2.94 -3.26
C GLN A 29 18.75 -3.46 -1.84
N GLU A 30 18.20 -4.62 -1.47
CA GLU A 30 18.30 -5.19 -0.11
C GLU A 30 19.75 -5.25 0.38
N GLY A 31 20.69 -5.69 -0.45
CA GLY A 31 22.11 -5.77 -0.08
C GLY A 31 22.71 -4.40 0.27
N VAL A 32 22.40 -3.37 -0.51
CA VAL A 32 22.88 -2.00 -0.27
C VAL A 32 22.24 -1.43 0.99
N ILE A 33 20.93 -1.58 1.11
CA ILE A 33 20.14 -1.06 2.23
C ILE A 33 20.55 -1.71 3.55
N THR A 34 20.75 -3.03 3.55
CA THR A 34 21.18 -3.75 4.76
C THR A 34 22.62 -3.38 5.12
N ASN A 35 23.54 -3.33 4.15
CA ASN A 35 24.95 -3.01 4.39
C ASN A 35 25.15 -1.62 5.01
N PHE A 36 24.29 -0.65 4.69
CA PHE A 36 24.31 0.67 5.36
C PHE A 36 24.26 0.58 6.89
N PHE A 37 23.52 -0.37 7.45
CA PHE A 37 23.38 -0.56 8.90
C PHE A 37 24.53 -1.36 9.56
N PHE A 38 25.53 -1.76 8.79
CA PHE A 38 26.68 -2.55 9.26
C PHE A 38 28.04 -1.97 8.80
N SER A 39 28.03 -0.98 7.91
CA SER A 39 29.21 -0.32 7.40
C SER A 39 29.31 1.12 7.91
N ASP A 40 30.52 1.69 7.90
CA ASP A 40 30.80 3.11 8.10
C ASP A 40 31.02 3.90 6.80
N ASP A 41 30.81 3.25 5.66
CA ASP A 41 30.97 3.85 4.35
C ASP A 41 29.95 4.97 4.09
N ILE A 42 30.30 5.79 3.09
CA ILE A 42 29.40 6.81 2.53
C ILE A 42 28.49 6.11 1.52
N PHE A 43 27.18 6.21 1.76
CA PHE A 43 26.16 5.68 0.86
C PHE A 43 25.49 6.82 0.10
N HIS A 44 25.34 6.63 -1.22
CA HIS A 44 24.58 7.54 -2.07
C HIS A 44 23.11 7.17 -2.06
N SER A 45 22.24 8.17 -2.24
CA SER A 45 20.80 7.93 -2.38
C SER A 45 20.51 6.98 -3.55
N VAL A 46 19.55 6.08 -3.35
CA VAL A 46 19.11 5.14 -4.38
C VAL A 46 17.72 5.52 -4.84
N SER A 47 17.54 5.73 -6.14
CA SER A 47 16.22 5.93 -6.73
C SER A 47 15.61 4.58 -7.07
N ALA A 48 14.43 4.29 -6.53
CA ALA A 48 13.61 3.13 -6.87
C ALA A 48 12.33 3.64 -7.53
N ASN A 49 12.34 3.76 -8.86
CA ASN A 49 11.22 4.26 -9.66
C ASN A 49 10.63 5.59 -9.13
N SER A 50 9.46 5.52 -8.49
CA SER A 50 8.72 6.69 -8.02
C SER A 50 9.10 7.12 -6.60
N VAL A 51 10.02 6.40 -5.96
CA VAL A 51 10.55 6.69 -4.63
C VAL A 51 12.06 6.87 -4.61
N CYS A 52 12.54 7.65 -3.65
CA CYS A 52 13.96 7.88 -3.39
C CYS A 52 14.30 7.39 -1.98
N ILE A 53 15.35 6.59 -1.86
CA ILE A 53 15.89 6.08 -0.60
C ILE A 53 17.15 6.89 -0.28
N THR A 54 17.13 7.58 0.85
CA THR A 54 18.27 8.33 1.37
C THR A 54 18.79 7.67 2.65
N PHE A 55 20.10 7.67 2.82
CA PHE A 55 20.79 7.08 3.96
C PHE A 55 21.17 8.18 4.96
N GLU A 56 20.61 8.12 6.17
CA GLU A 56 20.79 9.16 7.18
C GLU A 56 21.46 8.61 8.44
N ARG A 57 22.59 9.23 8.82
CA ARG A 57 23.32 8.93 10.05
C ARG A 57 23.10 10.04 11.05
N PHE A 58 22.53 9.69 12.20
CA PHE A 58 22.47 10.53 13.39
C PHE A 58 23.52 10.04 14.39
N PRO A 59 23.91 10.88 15.39
CA PRO A 59 24.94 10.51 16.35
C PRO A 59 24.68 9.19 17.08
N ASP A 60 23.41 8.88 17.36
CA ASP A 60 23.01 7.73 18.17
C ASP A 60 22.36 6.61 17.36
N PHE A 61 22.01 6.85 16.08
CA PHE A 61 21.27 5.86 15.28
C PHE A 61 21.39 6.12 13.78
N GLN A 62 21.10 5.08 13.00
CA GLN A 62 21.06 5.13 11.53
C GLN A 62 19.63 4.84 11.06
N THR A 63 19.19 5.53 10.03
CA THR A 63 17.89 5.30 9.38
C THR A 63 18.01 5.40 7.87
N ILE A 64 17.14 4.69 7.16
CA ILE A 64 16.82 5.05 5.79
C ILE A 64 15.58 5.93 5.76
N LYS A 65 15.60 6.92 4.88
CA LYS A 65 14.46 7.76 4.55
C LYS A 65 13.94 7.34 3.18
N ILE A 66 12.67 6.95 3.08
CA ILE A 66 12.00 6.69 1.81
C ILE A 66 11.06 7.86 1.55
N GLU A 67 11.21 8.52 0.41
CA GLU A 67 10.40 9.65 -0.04
C GLU A 67 9.75 9.34 -1.39
N ASP A 68 8.43 9.53 -1.50
CA ASP A 68 7.72 9.39 -2.78
C ASP A 68 7.67 10.69 -3.58
N ARG A 69 7.18 10.60 -4.82
CA ARG A 69 6.96 11.77 -5.72
C ARG A 69 6.05 12.87 -5.15
N TRP A 70 5.24 12.57 -4.14
CA TRP A 70 4.35 13.52 -3.48
C TRP A 70 4.96 14.09 -2.20
N ARG A 71 6.24 13.80 -1.93
CA ARG A 71 6.99 14.19 -0.73
C ARG A 71 6.40 13.61 0.56
N ASN A 72 5.69 12.49 0.48
CA ASN A 72 5.42 11.69 1.67
C ASN A 72 6.72 10.97 2.06
N VAL A 73 6.97 10.89 3.36
CA VAL A 73 8.24 10.41 3.88
C VAL A 73 8.00 9.40 4.99
N VAL A 74 8.74 8.30 4.94
CA VAL A 74 8.86 7.35 6.05
C VAL A 74 10.32 7.13 6.41
N TYR A 75 10.61 7.08 7.71
CA TYR A 75 11.94 6.75 8.23
C TYR A 75 11.90 5.33 8.81
N LEU A 76 12.85 4.50 8.39
CA LEU A 76 12.95 3.12 8.84
C LEU A 76 14.32 2.90 9.49
N GLY A 77 14.29 2.48 10.75
CA GLY A 77 15.48 2.01 11.45
C GLY A 77 15.84 0.58 11.07
N LYS A 78 17.05 0.16 11.46
CA LYS A 78 17.63 -1.16 11.18
C LYS A 78 16.66 -2.33 11.41
N GLU A 79 16.07 -2.42 12.61
CA GLU A 79 15.18 -3.53 12.96
C GLU A 79 13.93 -3.56 12.09
N THR A 80 13.37 -2.39 11.76
CA THR A 80 12.20 -2.28 10.90
C THR A 80 12.51 -2.72 9.49
N VAL A 81 13.67 -2.32 8.95
CA VAL A 81 14.13 -2.75 7.62
C VAL A 81 14.34 -4.26 7.55
N LEU A 82 15.02 -4.84 8.55
CA LEU A 82 15.25 -6.28 8.59
C LEU A 82 13.94 -7.07 8.68
N LYS A 83 12.99 -6.61 9.52
CA LYS A 83 11.65 -7.19 9.58
C LYS A 83 10.89 -7.06 8.26
N LEU A 84 11.03 -5.92 7.59
CA LEU A 84 10.39 -5.67 6.29
C LEU A 84 10.87 -6.66 5.23
N PHE A 85 12.19 -6.92 5.14
CA PHE A 85 12.73 -7.92 4.21
C PHE A 85 12.37 -9.36 4.60
N GLN A 86 12.33 -9.68 5.90
CA GLN A 86 11.82 -10.98 6.36
C GLN A 86 10.35 -11.22 5.96
N LEU A 87 9.54 -10.16 5.89
CA LEU A 87 8.14 -10.23 5.46
C LEU A 87 7.98 -10.22 3.93
N ALA A 88 9.04 -9.98 3.15
CA ALA A 88 8.95 -9.86 1.69
C ALA A 88 8.31 -11.09 1.01
N PRO A 89 8.62 -12.36 1.39
CA PRO A 89 7.95 -13.52 0.81
C PRO A 89 6.44 -13.55 1.11
N LEU A 90 6.03 -13.11 2.30
CA LEU A 90 4.62 -13.05 2.68
C LEU A 90 3.88 -11.94 1.91
N ILE A 91 4.53 -10.79 1.71
CA ILE A 91 4.00 -9.69 0.90
C ILE A 91 3.84 -10.17 -0.55
N ALA A 92 4.86 -10.80 -1.13
CA ALA A 92 4.81 -11.35 -2.49
C ALA A 92 3.71 -12.41 -2.65
N TYR A 93 3.58 -13.33 -1.67
CA TYR A 93 2.49 -14.30 -1.65
C TYR A 93 1.12 -13.61 -1.61
N THR A 94 0.96 -12.59 -0.75
CA THR A 94 -0.29 -11.85 -0.63
C THR A 94 -0.64 -11.11 -1.92
N ILE A 95 0.32 -10.45 -2.57
CA ILE A 95 0.12 -9.79 -3.87
C ILE A 95 -0.27 -10.80 -4.94
N ASN A 96 0.45 -11.92 -5.04
CA ASN A 96 0.13 -12.98 -6.01
C ASN A 96 -1.24 -13.60 -5.75
N MET A 97 -1.59 -13.82 -4.49
CA MET A 97 -2.90 -14.28 -4.09
C MET A 97 -3.97 -13.27 -4.50
N LEU A 98 -3.80 -11.98 -4.21
CA LEU A 98 -4.75 -10.93 -4.63
C LEU A 98 -4.90 -10.84 -6.17
N LYS A 99 -3.82 -11.07 -6.92
CA LYS A 99 -3.84 -11.13 -8.39
C LYS A 99 -4.56 -12.37 -8.94
N THR A 100 -4.40 -13.50 -8.27
CA THR A 100 -4.94 -14.81 -8.71
C THR A 100 -6.33 -15.09 -8.16
N GLN A 101 -6.72 -14.39 -7.09
CA GLN A 101 -8.09 -14.35 -6.65
C GLN A 101 -8.94 -13.88 -7.82
N GLU A 102 -10.01 -14.61 -8.11
CA GLU A 102 -11.17 -14.06 -8.80
C GLU A 102 -11.86 -12.98 -7.93
N PHE A 103 -11.11 -12.17 -7.17
CA PHE A 103 -11.65 -11.14 -6.30
C PHE A 103 -12.51 -10.19 -7.11
N SER A 104 -12.14 -9.89 -8.37
CA SER A 104 -13.01 -9.15 -9.28
C SER A 104 -14.36 -9.84 -9.48
N LYS A 105 -14.41 -11.16 -9.64
CA LYS A 105 -15.67 -11.91 -9.79
C LYS A 105 -16.44 -11.95 -8.48
N TYR A 106 -15.79 -12.25 -7.36
CA TYR A 106 -16.39 -12.23 -6.03
C TYR A 106 -16.96 -10.85 -5.68
N PHE A 107 -16.17 -9.79 -5.89
CA PHE A 107 -16.56 -8.41 -5.66
C PHE A 107 -17.69 -7.99 -6.60
N ASN A 108 -17.65 -8.38 -7.88
CA ASN A 108 -18.75 -8.12 -8.80
C ASN A 108 -20.04 -8.84 -8.37
N THR A 109 -19.97 -10.09 -7.90
CA THR A 109 -21.13 -10.79 -7.31
C THR A 109 -21.66 -10.03 -6.11
N LEU A 110 -20.78 -9.63 -5.19
CA LEU A 110 -21.15 -8.87 -4.00
C LEU A 110 -21.83 -7.54 -4.37
N VAL A 111 -21.29 -6.78 -5.32
CA VAL A 111 -21.91 -5.53 -5.79
C VAL A 111 -23.27 -5.77 -6.45
N GLN A 112 -23.46 -6.87 -7.19
CA GLN A 112 -24.76 -7.21 -7.75
C GLN A 112 -25.79 -7.52 -6.65
N ASP A 113 -25.41 -8.30 -5.64
CA ASP A 113 -26.28 -8.62 -4.50
C ASP A 113 -26.67 -7.34 -3.74
N VAL A 114 -25.72 -6.44 -3.52
CA VAL A 114 -25.96 -5.13 -2.91
C VAL A 114 -26.92 -4.28 -3.73
N ARG A 115 -26.79 -4.26 -5.07
CA ARG A 115 -27.70 -3.51 -5.96
C ARG A 115 -29.13 -4.02 -5.87
N THR A 116 -29.32 -5.34 -5.74
CA THR A 116 -30.66 -5.92 -5.60
C THR A 116 -31.32 -5.58 -4.27
N THR A 117 -30.53 -5.37 -3.22
CA THR A 117 -31.01 -5.08 -1.86
C THR A 117 -31.09 -3.58 -1.56
N ASN A 118 -30.52 -2.72 -2.42
CA ASN A 118 -30.41 -1.26 -2.23
C ASN A 118 -29.74 -0.87 -0.90
N ILE A 119 -28.83 -1.73 -0.42
CA ILE A 119 -28.01 -1.50 0.77
C ILE A 119 -26.68 -0.86 0.31
N ASP A 120 -25.95 -0.24 1.23
CA ASP A 120 -24.59 0.21 0.94
C ASP A 120 -23.61 -0.98 0.90
N VAL A 121 -22.63 -0.98 -0.01
CA VAL A 121 -21.66 -2.08 -0.14
C VAL A 121 -20.89 -2.32 1.16
N ARG A 122 -20.48 -1.25 1.86
CA ARG A 122 -19.77 -1.36 3.15
C ARG A 122 -20.70 -1.92 4.21
N ASP A 123 -21.93 -1.45 4.30
CA ASP A 123 -22.88 -1.94 5.31
C ASP A 123 -23.27 -3.39 5.03
N PHE A 124 -23.41 -3.78 3.76
CA PHE A 124 -23.64 -5.16 3.34
C PHE A 124 -22.47 -6.07 3.71
N VAL A 125 -21.23 -5.65 3.38
CA VAL A 125 -19.99 -6.33 3.80
C VAL A 125 -20.00 -6.51 5.31
N ILE A 126 -20.16 -5.44 6.11
CA ILE A 126 -20.11 -5.52 7.58
C ILE A 126 -21.22 -6.42 8.15
N GLN A 127 -22.43 -6.40 7.58
CA GLN A 127 -23.59 -7.14 8.09
C GLN A 127 -23.64 -8.60 7.67
N HIS A 128 -23.12 -8.95 6.49
CA HIS A 128 -23.37 -10.26 5.87
C HIS A 128 -22.10 -11.10 5.69
N ILE A 129 -20.90 -10.54 5.88
CA ILE A 129 -19.66 -11.31 5.80
C ILE A 129 -19.47 -12.28 6.97
N SER A 130 -20.05 -12.00 8.15
CA SER A 130 -19.98 -12.92 9.29
C SER A 130 -20.54 -14.30 8.97
N ASP A 131 -21.46 -14.37 8.00
CA ASP A 131 -22.16 -15.58 7.60
C ASP A 131 -21.51 -16.28 6.39
N LEU A 132 -20.48 -15.66 5.80
CA LEU A 132 -19.74 -16.22 4.67
C LEU A 132 -18.55 -17.06 5.16
N PRO A 133 -18.19 -18.14 4.42
CA PRO A 133 -17.08 -19.01 4.80
C PRO A 133 -15.77 -18.24 4.85
N HIS A 134 -15.05 -18.33 5.98
CA HIS A 134 -13.75 -17.69 6.19
C HIS A 134 -12.84 -17.91 4.97
N SER A 135 -12.70 -16.88 4.16
CA SER A 135 -11.96 -16.90 2.91
C SER A 135 -11.17 -15.62 2.77
N GLU A 136 -10.10 -15.67 2.00
CA GLU A 136 -9.26 -14.50 1.76
C GLU A 136 -10.04 -13.38 1.05
N ASN A 137 -11.04 -13.72 0.23
CA ASN A 137 -11.95 -12.76 -0.41
C ASN A 137 -12.73 -11.93 0.62
N ILE A 138 -13.15 -12.55 1.72
CA ILE A 138 -13.83 -11.86 2.83
C ILE A 138 -12.88 -10.87 3.50
N ARG A 139 -11.64 -11.30 3.79
CA ARG A 139 -10.63 -10.44 4.41
C ARG A 139 -10.36 -9.21 3.54
N THR A 140 -10.16 -9.41 2.23
CA THR A 140 -9.93 -8.33 1.27
C THR A 140 -11.14 -7.38 1.17
N ALA A 141 -12.37 -7.91 1.17
CA ALA A 141 -13.59 -7.09 1.17
C ALA A 141 -13.75 -6.27 2.45
N MET A 142 -13.42 -6.83 3.60
CA MET A 142 -13.41 -6.12 4.89
C MET A 142 -12.37 -5.00 4.88
N GLU A 143 -11.14 -5.27 4.43
CA GLU A 143 -10.09 -4.26 4.34
C GLU A 143 -10.52 -3.06 3.47
N LEU A 144 -11.10 -3.35 2.29
CA LEU A 144 -11.65 -2.34 1.39
C LEU A 144 -12.77 -1.51 2.05
N ALA A 145 -13.69 -2.16 2.78
CA ALA A 145 -14.80 -1.49 3.47
C ALA A 145 -14.35 -0.57 4.62
N TYR A 146 -13.26 -0.91 5.31
CA TYR A 146 -12.70 -0.08 6.38
C TYR A 146 -11.79 1.04 5.85
N GLN A 147 -11.04 0.80 4.77
CA GLN A 147 -10.14 1.80 4.18
C GLN A 147 -10.87 2.84 3.31
N HIS A 148 -12.01 2.47 2.71
CA HIS A 148 -12.78 3.35 1.81
C HIS A 148 -14.21 3.61 2.33
N PRO A 149 -14.39 4.45 3.37
CA PRO A 149 -15.71 4.72 3.96
C PRO A 149 -16.73 5.37 3.00
N ASN A 150 -16.27 5.90 1.87
CA ASN A 150 -17.10 6.51 0.82
C ASN A 150 -17.45 5.56 -0.35
N LEU A 151 -17.41 4.24 -0.13
CA LEU A 151 -17.78 3.22 -1.13
C LEU A 151 -19.19 3.39 -1.74
N LYS A 152 -20.06 4.23 -1.13
CA LYS A 152 -21.37 4.69 -1.63
C LYS A 152 -21.40 5.06 -3.12
N GLU A 153 -20.30 5.56 -3.67
CA GLU A 153 -20.25 6.03 -5.06
C GLU A 153 -20.16 4.91 -6.11
N PHE A 154 -19.78 3.68 -5.72
CA PHE A 154 -19.71 2.53 -6.64
C PHE A 154 -21.09 2.02 -7.10
N ASN A 155 -22.16 2.39 -6.39
CA ASN A 155 -23.53 2.08 -6.78
C ASN A 155 -23.99 2.90 -8.00
N LYS A 156 -23.26 3.96 -8.40
CA LYS A 156 -23.69 4.88 -9.47
C LYS A 156 -23.05 4.64 -10.84
N ALA A 157 -22.03 3.78 -10.97
CA ALA A 157 -21.49 3.37 -12.26
C ALA A 157 -20.78 1.99 -12.18
N PRO A 158 -21.12 1.01 -13.04
CA PRO A 158 -20.39 -0.24 -13.16
C PRO A 158 -19.13 0.02 -13.99
N THR A 159 -18.11 0.62 -13.40
CA THR A 159 -16.77 0.53 -13.96
C THR A 159 -15.80 0.73 -12.82
N LEU A 160 -15.58 -0.34 -12.06
CA LEU A 160 -14.21 -0.59 -11.63
C LEU A 160 -13.41 -0.75 -12.92
N LYS A 161 -12.87 0.36 -13.43
CA LYS A 161 -11.58 0.26 -14.08
C LYS A 161 -10.64 -0.17 -12.98
N PHE A 162 -10.43 -1.47 -12.86
CA PHE A 162 -9.22 -1.94 -12.21
C PHE A 162 -8.07 -1.17 -12.86
N TYR A 163 -7.04 -0.84 -12.08
CA TYR A 163 -5.81 -0.25 -12.62
C TYR A 163 -5.05 -1.20 -13.58
N SER A 164 -5.74 -2.18 -14.19
CA SER A 164 -5.31 -2.99 -15.33
C SER A 164 -5.36 -2.24 -16.67
N ASP A 165 -5.99 -1.06 -16.73
CA ASP A 165 -6.10 -0.24 -17.95
C ASP A 165 -4.96 0.80 -18.10
N TYR A 166 -3.86 0.68 -17.36
CA TYR A 166 -2.64 1.34 -17.83
C TYR A 166 -2.29 0.68 -19.17
N PRO A 167 -2.14 1.47 -20.26
CA PRO A 167 -1.71 0.90 -21.52
C PRO A 167 -0.42 0.13 -21.26
N ASN A 168 -0.35 -1.10 -21.79
CA ASN A 168 0.94 -1.76 -22.03
C ASN A 168 1.83 -0.73 -22.72
N TYR A 169 2.70 -0.06 -21.96
CA TYR A 169 3.79 0.67 -22.55
C TYR A 169 4.69 -0.41 -23.09
N SER A 170 4.51 -0.68 -24.38
CA SER A 170 5.46 -1.43 -25.18
C SER A 170 6.82 -0.78 -24.94
N VAL A 171 7.67 -1.51 -24.24
CA VAL A 171 9.09 -1.21 -24.18
C VAL A 171 9.57 -1.25 -25.62
N LYS A 172 9.79 -0.08 -26.21
CA LYS A 172 10.59 0.00 -27.42
C LYS A 172 12.00 -0.42 -27.01
N SER A 173 12.37 -1.64 -27.38
CA SER A 173 13.75 -2.08 -27.43
C SER A 173 14.54 -1.07 -28.27
N LEU A 174 15.57 -0.47 -27.65
CA LEU A 174 16.73 0.04 -28.37
C LEU A 174 17.63 -1.13 -28.74
#